data_AF-A0A7X9JCG2-F1
#
_entry.id   AF-A0A7X9JCG2-F1
#
_cell.length_a   1.000
_cell.length_b   1.000
_cell.length_c   1.000
_cell.angle_alpha   90.00
_cell.angle_beta   90.00
_cell.angle_gamma   90.00
#
_symmetry.space_group_name_H-M   'P 1'
#
loop_
_entity.id
_entity.type
_entity.pdbx_description
1 polymer ?
#
loop_
_entity_poly.entity_id
_entity_poly.type
_entity_poly.pdbx_seq_one_letter_code
_entity_poly.pdbx_strand_id
1 'polypeptide(L)'
;MNNPQLSEVEFGKPEETMPLYEMRKADRKSLVGLYFSQVLLYVGFLLILLNNLGILEPDSYFGAMNWLTIAVFSIGVIINFFSIPWLYLSSFKNFKNENDFWDKEIFWVLPLFFFGTFFLYESRVNNSFFFFIMSLLVIAIVHVFSSYCAYKIKQKHKHDLERHYQYSMSLKYLSAYYVLLVVLLIFHNPLQHMFTWIRTNI
;
A
#
# COMPACT_ATOMS: atom_id res chain seq x y z
N MET A 1 62.19 10.52 16.55
CA MET A 1 60.94 11.31 16.38
C MET A 1 60.27 10.81 15.12
N ASN A 2 59.07 10.25 15.28
CA ASN A 2 58.26 9.64 14.23
C ASN A 2 57.62 10.71 13.36
N ASN A 3 57.74 10.57 12.03
CA ASN A 3 56.77 11.11 11.09
C ASN A 3 56.31 9.93 10.22
N PRO A 4 55.11 9.38 10.46
CA PRO A 4 54.58 8.34 9.60
C PRO A 4 54.19 8.97 8.26
N GLN A 5 54.77 8.44 7.19
CA GLN A 5 54.27 8.63 5.83
C GLN A 5 52.81 8.18 5.79
N LEU A 6 51.91 9.09 5.41
CA LEU A 6 50.55 8.74 5.03
C LEU A 6 50.64 7.75 3.86
N SER A 7 50.44 6.47 4.15
CA SER A 7 50.13 5.48 3.13
C SER A 7 48.82 5.91 2.49
N GLU A 8 48.88 6.22 1.19
CA GLU A 8 47.71 6.43 0.36
C GLU A 8 46.76 5.24 0.57
N VAL A 9 45.63 5.54 1.19
CA VAL A 9 44.48 4.63 1.22
C VAL A 9 44.10 4.45 -0.25
N GLU A 10 44.39 3.27 -0.81
CA GLU A 10 43.78 2.81 -2.05
C GLU A 10 42.27 2.91 -1.84
N PHE A 11 41.68 3.99 -2.34
CA PHE A 11 40.25 4.11 -2.46
C PHE A 11 39.81 2.96 -3.35
N GLY A 12 39.18 1.98 -2.73
CA GLY A 12 38.55 0.85 -3.40
C GLY A 12 37.78 1.37 -4.60
N LYS A 13 37.96 0.69 -5.74
CA LYS A 13 37.26 0.98 -6.99
C LYS A 13 35.80 1.32 -6.68
N PRO A 14 35.25 2.40 -7.27
CA PRO A 14 33.84 2.70 -7.11
C PRO A 14 33.08 1.45 -7.51
N GLU A 15 32.30 0.92 -6.57
CA GLU A 15 31.38 -0.19 -6.76
C GLU A 15 30.65 0.09 -8.07
N GLU A 16 30.83 -0.79 -9.07
CA GLU A 16 30.16 -0.64 -10.37
C GLU A 16 28.68 -0.42 -10.07
N THR A 17 28.20 0.79 -10.35
CA THR A 17 26.81 1.15 -10.17
C THR A 17 26.02 0.39 -11.21
N MET A 18 25.69 -0.87 -10.91
CA MET A 18 24.77 -1.66 -11.70
C MET A 18 23.49 -0.82 -11.86
N PRO A 19 23.01 -0.61 -13.09
CA PRO A 19 21.81 0.15 -13.29
C PRO A 19 20.64 -0.50 -12.53
N LEU A 20 19.80 0.31 -11.88
CA LEU A 20 18.68 -0.12 -11.02
C LEU A 20 17.72 -1.14 -11.68
N TYR A 21 17.72 -1.25 -13.01
CA TYR A 21 16.93 -2.22 -13.76
C TYR A 21 17.57 -3.63 -13.79
N GLU A 22 18.89 -3.76 -13.65
CA GLU A 22 19.61 -5.05 -13.67
C GLU A 22 19.52 -5.79 -12.33
N MET A 23 19.25 -5.08 -11.22
CA MET A 23 19.14 -5.67 -9.88
C MET A 23 17.80 -6.36 -9.56
N ARG A 24 16.76 -6.30 -10.42
CA ARG A 24 15.40 -6.72 -10.01
C ARG A 24 14.78 -7.75 -10.95
N LYS A 25 15.10 -9.03 -10.76
CA LYS A 25 14.27 -10.16 -11.25
C LYS A 25 12.94 -10.19 -10.48
N ALA A 26 12.08 -9.20 -10.66
CA ALA A 26 10.75 -9.20 -10.06
C ALA A 26 9.90 -10.32 -10.70
N ASP A 27 9.27 -11.17 -9.87
CA ASP A 27 8.36 -12.21 -10.37
C ASP A 27 7.24 -11.55 -11.20
N ARG A 28 7.01 -12.02 -12.42
CA ARG A 28 6.04 -11.44 -13.35
C ARG A 28 4.65 -11.37 -12.71
N LYS A 29 4.29 -12.37 -11.89
CA LYS A 29 3.01 -12.40 -11.17
C LYS A 29 2.90 -11.29 -10.13
N SER A 30 3.99 -11.02 -9.40
CA SER A 30 4.06 -9.93 -8.41
C SER A 30 3.95 -8.56 -9.07
N LEU A 31 4.65 -8.36 -10.19
CA LEU A 31 4.54 -7.13 -10.99
C LEU A 31 3.10 -6.89 -11.48
N VAL A 32 2.48 -7.90 -12.10
CA VAL A 32 1.11 -7.80 -12.62
C VAL A 32 0.13 -7.52 -11.49
N GLY A 33 0.25 -8.23 -10.37
CA GLY A 33 -0.60 -8.00 -9.19
C GLY A 33 -0.50 -6.57 -8.69
N LEU A 34 0.73 -6.05 -8.52
CA LEU A 34 0.96 -4.69 -8.08
C LEU A 34 0.37 -3.65 -9.04
N TYR A 35 0.63 -3.76 -10.33
CA TYR A 35 0.10 -2.81 -11.31
C TYR A 35 -1.42 -2.87 -11.40
N PHE A 36 -2.01 -4.06 -11.34
CA PHE A 36 -3.45 -4.22 -11.29
C PHE A 36 -4.05 -3.48 -10.09
N SER A 37 -3.48 -3.63 -8.90
CA SER A 37 -3.93 -2.91 -7.70
C SER A 37 -3.79 -1.39 -7.84
N GLN A 38 -2.68 -0.91 -8.40
CA GLN A 38 -2.46 0.51 -8.65
C GLN A 38 -3.47 1.08 -9.65
N VAL A 39 -3.74 0.38 -10.75
CA VAL A 39 -4.72 0.80 -11.76
C VAL A 39 -6.11 0.89 -11.14
N LEU A 40 -6.53 -0.11 -10.35
CA LEU A 40 -7.81 -0.06 -9.64
C LEU A 40 -7.91 1.19 -8.75
N LEU A 41 -6.87 1.48 -7.99
CA LEU A 41 -6.81 2.67 -7.15
C LEU A 41 -6.97 3.96 -7.97
N TYR A 42 -6.18 4.11 -9.03
CA TYR A 42 -6.22 5.31 -9.86
C TYR A 42 -7.56 5.48 -10.56
N VAL A 43 -8.15 4.40 -11.07
CA VAL A 43 -9.50 4.43 -11.67
C VAL A 43 -10.53 4.87 -10.63
N GLY A 44 -10.51 4.29 -9.42
CA GLY A 44 -11.42 4.68 -8.35
C GLY A 44 -11.29 6.16 -7.98
N PHE A 45 -10.06 6.65 -7.83
CA PHE A 45 -9.80 8.06 -7.53
C PHE A 45 -10.26 8.99 -8.66
N LEU A 46 -9.95 8.65 -9.92
CA LEU A 46 -10.34 9.44 -11.09
C LEU A 46 -11.85 9.52 -11.24
N LEU A 47 -12.59 8.43 -10.99
CA LEU A 47 -14.05 8.45 -11.00
C LEU A 47 -14.61 9.45 -10.00
N ILE A 48 -14.12 9.45 -8.76
CA ILE A 48 -14.56 10.41 -7.74
C ILE A 48 -14.20 11.84 -8.14
N LEU A 49 -12.98 12.06 -8.63
CA LEU A 49 -12.52 13.39 -9.03
C LEU A 49 -13.39 13.94 -10.18
N LEU A 50 -13.54 13.18 -11.27
CA LEU A 50 -14.33 13.58 -12.43
C LEU A 50 -15.82 13.80 -12.08
N ASN A 51 -16.35 13.03 -11.13
CA ASN A 51 -17.70 13.26 -10.61
C ASN A 51 -17.82 14.59 -9.87
N ASN A 52 -16.87 14.90 -8.99
CA ASN A 52 -16.87 16.17 -8.24
C ASN A 52 -16.59 17.39 -9.13
N LEU A 53 -15.96 17.19 -10.29
CA LEU A 53 -15.82 18.20 -11.35
C LEU A 53 -17.09 18.34 -12.22
N GLY A 54 -18.15 17.58 -11.96
CA GLY A 54 -19.40 17.62 -12.71
C GLY A 54 -19.33 17.02 -14.12
N ILE A 55 -18.29 16.25 -14.44
CA ILE A 55 -18.06 15.71 -15.80
C ILE A 55 -18.88 14.44 -16.06
N LEU A 56 -19.01 13.56 -15.05
CA LEU A 56 -19.62 12.23 -15.22
C LEU A 56 -21.12 12.22 -14.90
N GLU A 57 -21.50 12.67 -13.70
CA GLU A 57 -22.89 12.74 -13.28
C GLU A 57 -23.14 14.11 -12.65
N PRO A 58 -23.51 15.11 -13.49
CA PRO A 58 -23.78 16.47 -13.04
C PRO A 58 -24.77 16.48 -11.87
N ASP A 59 -24.54 17.38 -10.92
CA ASP A 59 -25.31 17.53 -9.67
C ASP A 59 -25.20 16.39 -8.65
N SER A 60 -24.69 15.20 -9.01
CA SER A 60 -24.44 14.11 -8.07
C SER A 60 -23.09 14.25 -7.34
N TYR A 61 -22.93 13.64 -6.16
CA TYR A 61 -21.68 13.59 -5.39
C TYR A 61 -21.32 12.16 -4.99
N PHE A 62 -20.05 11.90 -4.70
CA PHE A 62 -19.64 10.58 -4.21
C PHE A 62 -20.26 10.31 -2.83
N GLY A 63 -20.97 9.18 -2.72
CA GLY A 63 -21.81 8.86 -1.56
C GLY A 63 -23.30 9.03 -1.81
N ALA A 64 -23.70 9.66 -2.93
CA ALA A 64 -25.06 9.54 -3.45
C ALA A 64 -25.24 8.19 -4.15
N MET A 65 -26.43 7.58 -4.03
CA MET A 65 -26.70 6.27 -4.60
C MET A 65 -26.87 6.34 -6.12
N ASN A 66 -25.76 6.21 -6.84
CA ASN A 66 -25.69 6.19 -8.30
C ASN A 66 -24.71 5.11 -8.80
N TRP A 67 -24.65 4.92 -10.11
CA TRP A 67 -23.80 3.91 -10.73
C TRP A 67 -22.31 4.13 -10.41
N LEU A 68 -21.87 5.40 -10.31
CA LEU A 68 -20.49 5.77 -10.02
C LEU A 68 -20.08 5.36 -8.61
N THR A 69 -20.92 5.65 -7.62
CA THR A 69 -20.72 5.24 -6.23
C THR A 69 -20.68 3.72 -6.10
N ILE A 70 -21.54 3.00 -6.82
CA ILE A 70 -21.52 1.52 -6.86
C ILE A 70 -20.21 1.00 -7.48
N ALA A 71 -19.73 1.63 -8.56
CA ALA A 71 -18.49 1.25 -9.22
C ALA A 71 -17.28 1.48 -8.29
N VAL A 72 -17.18 2.65 -7.66
CA VAL A 72 -16.12 2.98 -6.70
C VAL A 72 -16.18 2.07 -5.47
N PHE A 73 -17.38 1.78 -4.94
CA PHE A 73 -17.57 0.80 -3.87
C PHE A 73 -17.02 -0.57 -4.26
N SER A 74 -17.34 -1.04 -5.47
CA SER A 74 -16.90 -2.34 -5.99
C SER A 74 -15.37 -2.39 -6.12
N ILE A 75 -14.75 -1.30 -6.58
CA ILE A 75 -13.28 -1.14 -6.58
C ILE A 75 -12.72 -1.24 -5.15
N GLY A 76 -13.34 -0.57 -4.18
CA GLY A 76 -12.97 -0.66 -2.77
C GLY A 76 -13.02 -2.10 -2.23
N VAL A 77 -14.06 -2.86 -2.60
CA VAL A 77 -14.17 -4.28 -2.24
C VAL A 77 -13.02 -5.07 -2.86
N ILE A 78 -12.74 -4.90 -4.15
CA ILE A 78 -11.67 -5.63 -4.85
C ILE A 78 -10.30 -5.30 -4.24
N ILE A 79 -10.06 -4.03 -3.92
CA ILE A 79 -8.79 -3.59 -3.32
C ILE A 79 -8.61 -4.26 -1.95
N ASN A 80 -9.58 -4.13 -1.06
CA ASN A 80 -9.39 -4.54 0.32
C ASN A 80 -9.46 -6.06 0.54
N PHE A 81 -10.33 -6.77 -0.18
CA PHE A 81 -10.51 -8.21 0.03
C PHE A 81 -9.60 -9.07 -0.85
N PHE A 82 -9.07 -8.54 -1.94
CA PHE A 82 -8.25 -9.33 -2.88
C PHE A 82 -6.87 -8.72 -3.10
N SER A 83 -6.79 -7.45 -3.51
CA SER A 83 -5.50 -6.82 -3.84
C SER A 83 -4.55 -6.74 -2.66
N ILE A 84 -5.01 -6.23 -1.51
CA ILE A 84 -4.17 -6.11 -0.31
C ILE A 84 -3.73 -7.49 0.20
N PRO A 85 -4.62 -8.48 0.40
CA PRO A 85 -4.21 -9.83 0.75
C PRO A 85 -3.22 -10.46 -0.23
N TRP A 86 -3.44 -10.27 -1.53
CA TRP A 86 -2.52 -10.75 -2.56
C TRP A 86 -1.13 -10.11 -2.43
N LEU A 87 -1.06 -8.79 -2.22
CA LEU A 87 0.20 -8.08 -2.06
C LEU A 87 0.97 -8.53 -0.82
N TYR A 88 0.29 -8.82 0.30
CA TYR A 88 0.93 -9.42 1.46
C TYR A 88 1.56 -10.78 1.15
N LEU A 89 0.80 -11.66 0.49
CA LEU A 89 1.28 -13.01 0.14
C LEU A 89 2.44 -12.94 -0.87
N SER A 90 2.30 -12.08 -1.88
CA SER A 90 3.30 -11.85 -2.92
C SER A 90 4.58 -11.24 -2.33
N SER A 91 4.44 -10.24 -1.46
CA SER A 91 5.57 -9.61 -0.78
C SER A 91 6.31 -10.60 0.11
N PHE A 92 5.59 -11.41 0.88
CA PHE A 92 6.21 -12.44 1.71
C PHE A 92 6.94 -13.50 0.87
N LYS A 93 6.37 -13.90 -0.28
CA LYS A 93 7.03 -14.80 -1.22
C LYS A 93 8.30 -14.17 -1.79
N ASN A 94 8.26 -12.90 -2.20
CA ASN A 94 9.42 -12.18 -2.73
C ASN A 94 10.52 -12.03 -1.67
N PHE A 95 10.14 -11.69 -0.43
CA PHE A 95 11.06 -11.65 0.71
C PHE A 95 11.76 -13.00 0.93
N LYS A 96 11.01 -14.11 0.92
CA LYS A 96 11.58 -15.46 1.06
C LYS A 96 12.49 -15.89 -0.09
N ASN A 97 12.24 -15.38 -1.30
CA ASN A 97 13.02 -15.68 -2.49
C ASN A 97 14.16 -14.69 -2.71
N GLU A 98 14.53 -13.97 -1.66
CA GLU A 98 15.59 -12.98 -1.69
C GLU A 98 15.41 -11.86 -2.74
N ASN A 99 14.16 -11.53 -3.10
CA ASN A 99 13.81 -10.51 -4.07
C ASN A 99 13.28 -9.21 -3.42
N ASP A 100 14.01 -8.10 -3.55
CA ASP A 100 13.66 -6.80 -2.94
C ASP A 100 12.40 -6.12 -3.48
N PHE A 101 11.73 -6.73 -4.48
CA PHE A 101 10.41 -6.29 -4.90
C PHE A 101 9.37 -6.31 -3.77
N TRP A 102 9.60 -7.11 -2.71
CA TRP A 102 8.74 -7.16 -1.52
C TRP A 102 8.49 -5.77 -0.92
N ASP A 103 9.49 -4.88 -0.94
CA ASP A 103 9.41 -3.55 -0.31
C ASP A 103 8.43 -2.65 -1.06
N LYS A 104 8.49 -2.68 -2.39
CA LYS A 104 7.54 -1.95 -3.24
C LYS A 104 6.10 -2.43 -3.02
N GLU A 105 5.89 -3.73 -2.84
CA GLU A 105 4.56 -4.28 -2.57
C GLU A 105 4.04 -3.83 -1.20
N ILE A 106 4.84 -3.91 -0.14
CA ILE A 106 4.46 -3.44 1.21
C ILE A 106 4.18 -1.93 1.21
N PHE A 107 5.00 -1.14 0.53
CA PHE A 107 4.78 0.29 0.41
C PHE A 107 3.40 0.59 -0.18
N TRP A 108 3.02 -0.09 -1.26
CA TRP A 108 1.74 0.14 -1.94
C TRP A 108 0.52 -0.38 -1.18
N VAL A 109 0.69 -1.30 -0.25
CA VAL A 109 -0.40 -1.73 0.64
C VAL A 109 -0.97 -0.55 1.44
N LEU A 110 -0.15 0.44 1.82
CA LEU A 110 -0.60 1.59 2.59
C LEU A 110 -1.59 2.51 1.86
N PRO A 111 -1.27 3.08 0.67
CA PRO A 111 -2.23 3.88 -0.08
C PRO A 111 -3.45 3.05 -0.50
N LEU A 112 -3.27 1.78 -0.87
CA LEU A 112 -4.39 0.89 -1.19
C LEU A 112 -5.34 0.72 -0.01
N PHE A 113 -4.79 0.52 1.20
CA PHE A 113 -5.58 0.45 2.41
C PHE A 113 -6.36 1.74 2.64
N PHE A 114 -5.68 2.90 2.58
CA PHE A 114 -6.33 4.18 2.85
C PHE A 114 -7.48 4.47 1.90
N PHE A 115 -7.22 4.44 0.60
CA PHE A 115 -8.23 4.76 -0.41
C PHE A 115 -9.27 3.66 -0.56
N GLY A 116 -8.87 2.39 -0.48
CA GLY A 116 -9.81 1.27 -0.52
C GLY A 116 -10.80 1.32 0.64
N THR A 117 -10.33 1.59 1.86
CA THR A 117 -11.22 1.75 3.03
C THR A 117 -12.08 3.00 2.92
N PHE A 118 -11.55 4.12 2.41
CA PHE A 118 -12.35 5.31 2.08
C PHE A 118 -13.45 5.00 1.05
N PHE A 119 -13.15 4.27 -0.03
CA PHE A 119 -14.13 3.88 -1.05
C PHE A 119 -15.26 3.04 -0.47
N LEU A 120 -14.96 2.15 0.47
CA LEU A 120 -16.01 1.40 1.17
C LEU A 120 -16.80 2.33 2.08
N TYR A 121 -16.13 3.04 2.99
CA TYR A 121 -16.76 3.82 4.05
C TYR A 121 -17.66 4.95 3.52
N GLU A 122 -17.15 5.79 2.62
CA GLU A 122 -17.88 6.96 2.12
C GLU A 122 -18.83 6.68 0.97
N SER A 123 -18.81 5.48 0.39
CA SER A 123 -19.80 5.13 -0.64
C SER A 123 -21.24 5.19 -0.13
N ARG A 124 -21.47 5.02 1.18
CA ARG A 124 -22.81 4.99 1.82
C ARG A 124 -23.82 4.06 1.12
N VAL A 125 -23.34 3.12 0.31
CA VAL A 125 -24.14 2.05 -0.28
C VAL A 125 -24.68 1.18 0.86
N ASN A 126 -25.81 0.52 0.63
CA ASN A 126 -26.35 -0.39 1.64
C ASN A 126 -25.29 -1.44 2.05
N ASN A 127 -25.14 -1.66 3.36
CA ASN A 127 -24.10 -2.49 3.97
C ASN A 127 -22.64 -2.02 3.82
N SER A 128 -22.37 -0.79 3.35
CA SER A 128 -21.00 -0.28 3.18
C SER A 128 -20.17 -0.35 4.48
N PHE A 129 -20.79 -0.01 5.61
CA PHE A 129 -20.15 -0.10 6.93
C PHE A 129 -19.81 -1.54 7.34
N PHE A 130 -20.65 -2.51 6.99
CA PHE A 130 -20.37 -3.93 7.22
C PHE A 130 -19.16 -4.38 6.41
N PHE A 131 -19.11 -4.04 5.11
CA PHE A 131 -17.96 -4.34 4.25
C PHE A 131 -16.69 -3.64 4.74
N PHE A 132 -16.79 -2.41 5.22
CA PHE A 132 -15.69 -1.69 5.85
C PHE A 132 -15.13 -2.46 7.06
N ILE A 133 -15.96 -2.84 8.04
CA ILE A 133 -15.50 -3.61 9.21
C ILE A 133 -14.88 -4.95 8.78
N MET A 134 -15.56 -5.69 7.90
CA MET A 134 -15.06 -7.00 7.45
C MET A 134 -13.73 -6.86 6.71
N SER A 135 -13.53 -5.79 5.95
CA SER A 135 -12.27 -5.53 5.27
C SER A 135 -11.13 -5.25 6.25
N LEU A 136 -11.38 -4.50 7.32
CA LEU A 136 -10.40 -4.26 8.38
C LEU A 136 -9.99 -5.57 9.05
N LEU A 137 -10.95 -6.47 9.31
CA LEU A 137 -10.68 -7.78 9.90
C LEU A 137 -9.82 -8.64 8.98
N VAL A 138 -10.16 -8.73 7.69
CA VAL A 138 -9.39 -9.50 6.71
C VAL A 138 -7.94 -8.99 6.62
N ILE A 139 -7.78 -7.67 6.53
CA ILE A 139 -6.45 -7.05 6.44
C ILE A 139 -5.67 -7.28 7.74
N ALA A 140 -6.31 -7.16 8.91
CA ALA A 140 -5.69 -7.47 10.19
C ALA A 140 -5.23 -8.93 10.28
N ILE A 141 -6.05 -9.89 9.83
CA ILE A 141 -5.70 -11.32 9.82
C ILE A 141 -4.47 -11.56 8.94
N VAL A 142 -4.47 -11.07 7.70
CA VAL A 142 -3.35 -11.28 6.78
C VAL A 142 -2.08 -10.56 7.28
N HIS A 143 -2.23 -9.39 7.89
CA HIS A 143 -1.14 -8.64 8.50
C HIS A 143 -0.51 -9.39 9.67
N VAL A 144 -1.32 -9.91 10.60
CA VAL A 144 -0.87 -10.69 11.76
C VAL A 144 -0.19 -11.97 11.29
N PHE A 145 -0.77 -12.67 10.31
CA PHE A 145 -0.18 -13.86 9.70
C PHE A 145 1.20 -13.56 9.11
N SER A 146 1.31 -12.51 8.29
CA SER A 146 2.57 -12.11 7.66
C SER A 146 3.64 -11.70 8.67
N SER A 147 3.24 -10.96 9.71
CA SER A 147 4.10 -10.55 10.82
C SER A 147 4.61 -11.75 11.63
N TYR A 148 3.74 -12.72 11.91
CA TYR A 148 4.11 -13.95 12.60
C TYR A 148 5.10 -14.79 11.78
N CYS A 149 4.86 -14.91 10.47
CA CYS A 149 5.77 -15.60 9.56
C CYS A 149 7.14 -14.90 9.48
N ALA A 150 7.17 -13.57 9.39
CA ALA A 150 8.40 -12.78 9.41
C ALA A 150 9.21 -13.01 10.69
N TYR A 151 8.52 -12.98 11.85
CA TYR A 151 9.12 -13.21 13.15
C TYR A 151 9.79 -14.58 13.24
N LYS A 152 9.10 -15.65 12.78
CA LYS A 152 9.67 -17.01 12.75
C LYS A 152 10.93 -17.10 11.90
N ILE A 153 10.96 -16.45 10.74
CA ILE A 153 12.14 -16.49 9.85
C ILE A 153 13.31 -15.74 10.50
N LYS A 154 13.07 -14.57 11.10
CA LYS A 154 14.08 -13.78 11.80
C LYS A 154 14.74 -14.57 12.94
N GLN A 155 13.97 -15.36 13.71
CA GLN A 155 14.55 -16.20 14.76
C GLN A 155 15.51 -17.27 14.23
N LYS A 156 15.26 -17.77 13.01
CA LYS A 156 16.05 -18.83 12.38
C LYS A 156 17.34 -18.31 11.73
N HIS A 157 17.36 -17.08 11.23
CA HIS A 157 18.49 -16.52 10.48
C HIS A 157 19.19 -15.40 11.28
N LYS A 158 20.01 -15.80 12.25
CA LYS A 158 20.77 -14.86 13.10
C LYS A 158 21.89 -14.11 12.37
N HIS A 159 22.32 -14.58 11.19
CA HIS A 159 23.49 -14.03 10.48
C HIS A 159 23.15 -13.01 9.37
N ASP A 160 21.94 -13.06 8.80
CA ASP A 160 21.48 -12.08 7.80
C ASP A 160 20.41 -11.16 8.41
N LEU A 161 20.84 -10.40 9.41
CA LEU A 161 19.96 -9.66 10.32
C LEU A 161 19.28 -8.46 9.64
N GLU A 162 19.96 -7.80 8.71
CA GLU A 162 19.53 -6.48 8.22
C GLU A 162 18.25 -6.57 7.39
N ARG A 163 18.21 -7.44 6.39
CA ARG A 163 17.04 -7.61 5.52
C ARG A 163 15.82 -8.11 6.28
N HIS A 164 16.01 -9.13 7.12
CA HIS A 164 14.95 -9.70 7.95
C HIS A 164 14.41 -8.67 8.95
N TYR A 165 15.29 -7.80 9.46
CA TYR A 165 14.92 -6.70 10.31
C TYR A 165 14.12 -5.63 9.56
N GLN A 166 14.56 -5.24 8.37
CA GLN A 166 13.86 -4.27 7.52
C GLN A 166 12.44 -4.74 7.18
N TYR A 167 12.27 -5.98 6.69
CA TYR A 167 10.94 -6.54 6.39
C TYR A 167 10.02 -6.51 7.62
N SER A 168 10.53 -6.94 8.78
CA SER A 168 9.77 -6.92 10.03
C SER A 168 9.43 -5.50 10.49
N MET A 169 10.32 -4.53 10.29
CA MET A 169 10.06 -3.13 10.62
C MET A 169 9.02 -2.51 9.71
N SER A 170 9.07 -2.76 8.39
CA SER A 170 8.05 -2.29 7.45
C SER A 170 6.65 -2.74 7.85
N LEU A 171 6.50 -4.01 8.29
CA LEU A 171 5.23 -4.51 8.82
C LEU A 171 4.80 -3.77 10.11
N LYS A 172 5.70 -3.53 11.06
CA LYS A 172 5.34 -2.80 12.29
C LYS A 172 4.90 -1.36 12.01
N TYR A 173 5.59 -0.65 11.13
CA TYR A 173 5.20 0.69 10.73
C TYR A 173 3.83 0.68 10.05
N LEU A 174 3.58 -0.31 9.20
CA LEU A 174 2.29 -0.49 8.54
C LEU A 174 1.15 -0.68 9.55
N SER A 175 1.36 -1.39 10.67
CA SER A 175 0.36 -1.48 11.75
C SER A 175 0.01 -0.10 12.34
N ALA A 176 1.03 0.71 12.63
CA ALA A 176 0.83 2.06 13.19
C ALA A 176 0.08 2.96 12.20
N TYR A 177 0.45 2.91 10.92
CA TYR A 177 -0.21 3.67 9.87
C TYR A 177 -1.66 3.24 9.67
N TYR A 178 -2.00 1.95 9.75
CA TYR A 178 -3.38 1.51 9.64
C TYR A 178 -4.28 2.13 10.71
N VAL A 179 -3.84 2.09 11.97
CA VAL A 179 -4.61 2.68 13.07
C VAL A 179 -4.77 4.18 12.86
N LEU A 180 -3.67 4.87 12.56
CA LEU A 180 -3.69 6.31 12.30
C LEU A 180 -4.66 6.67 11.16
N LEU A 181 -4.60 5.95 10.05
CA LEU A 181 -5.43 6.23 8.89
C LEU A 181 -6.91 5.92 9.13
N VAL A 182 -7.24 4.86 9.87
CA VAL A 182 -8.63 4.55 10.25
C VAL A 182 -9.18 5.63 11.17
N VAL A 183 -8.40 6.07 12.16
CA VAL A 183 -8.78 7.18 13.05
C VAL A 183 -8.98 8.46 12.23
N LEU A 184 -8.05 8.81 11.36
CA LEU A 184 -8.18 9.98 10.48
C LEU A 184 -9.42 9.87 9.57
N LEU A 185 -9.69 8.70 9.01
CA LEU A 185 -10.85 8.46 8.16
C LEU A 185 -12.17 8.65 8.93
N ILE A 186 -12.29 8.06 10.12
CA ILE A 186 -13.53 8.10 10.91
C ILE A 186 -13.78 9.48 11.52
N PHE A 187 -12.75 10.13 12.09
CA PHE A 187 -12.93 11.37 12.84
C PHE A 187 -12.81 12.63 11.99
N HIS A 188 -11.98 12.61 10.94
CA HIS A 188 -11.70 13.80 10.14
C HIS A 188 -12.14 13.66 8.69
N ASN A 189 -12.13 12.45 8.13
CA ASN A 189 -12.46 12.16 6.74
C ASN A 189 -11.87 13.19 5.72
N PRO A 190 -10.55 13.31 5.65
CA PRO A 190 -9.90 14.39 4.91
C PRO A 190 -10.20 14.38 3.41
N LEU A 191 -10.42 13.19 2.81
CA LEU A 191 -10.73 13.05 1.39
C LEU A 191 -12.11 13.60 1.05
N GLN A 192 -13.13 13.35 1.88
CA GLN A 192 -14.46 13.91 1.65
C GLN A 192 -14.44 15.44 1.72
N HIS A 193 -13.71 16.01 2.69
CA HIS A 193 -13.52 17.46 2.79
C HIS A 193 -12.80 18.02 1.55
N MET A 194 -11.72 17.36 1.10
CA MET A 194 -10.99 17.77 -0.09
C MET A 194 -11.89 17.78 -1.34
N PHE A 195 -12.65 16.70 -1.59
CA PHE A 195 -13.53 16.63 -2.75
C PHE A 195 -14.67 17.64 -2.70
N THR A 196 -15.25 17.86 -1.51
CA THR A 196 -16.27 18.89 -1.32
C THR A 196 -15.70 20.28 -1.59
N TRP A 197 -14.49 20.57 -1.09
CA TRP A 197 -13.81 21.83 -1.35
C TRP A 197 -13.51 22.04 -2.84
N ILE A 198 -13.07 21.01 -3.56
CA ILE A 198 -12.86 21.06 -5.01
C ILE A 198 -14.16 21.45 -5.71
N ARG A 199 -15.29 20.81 -5.35
CA ARG A 199 -16.60 21.09 -5.96
C ARG A 199 -17.10 22.51 -5.68
N THR A 200 -16.86 23.06 -4.48
CA THR A 200 -17.38 24.40 -4.12
C THR A 200 -16.55 25.55 -4.66
N ASN A 201 -15.33 25.32 -5.15
CA ASN A 201 -14.40 26.35 -5.61
C ASN A 201 -14.10 26.28 -7.12
N ILE A 202 -14.89 25.50 -7.86
CA ILE A 202 -14.88 25.40 -9.33
C ILE A 202 -16.25 25.83 -9.82
#